data_AF-A0A1Y5FJ12-F1
#
_entry.id   AF-A0A1Y5FJ12-F1
#
_cell.length_a   1.000
_cell.length_b   1.000
_cell.length_c   1.000
_cell.angle_alpha   90.00
_cell.angle_beta   90.00
_cell.angle_gamma   90.00
#
_symmetry.space_group_name_H-M   'P 1'
#
loop_
_entity.id
_entity.type
_entity.pdbx_description
1 polymer ?
#
loop_
_entity_poly.entity_id
_entity_poly.type
_entity_poly.pdbx_seq_one_letter_code
_entity_poly.pdbx_strand_id
1 'polypeptide(L)'
;MYLDRIYRKLGWWDFLDRIEFELKESPDKSVYINFLDELRMRRLESVSEGATYKLRAPANDLFDKFQKRLSLDSTFADEADVKECRELLADII
;
A
#
# COMPACT_ATOMS: atom_id res chain seq x y z
N MET A 1 -15.32 0.99 2.73
CA MET A 1 -15.35 1.09 1.25
C MET A 1 -14.77 -0.20 0.71
N TYR A 2 -15.53 -0.98 -0.08
CA TYR A 2 -14.98 -2.18 -0.73
C TYR A 2 -14.25 -1.68 -1.98
N LEU A 3 -12.94 -1.45 -1.86
CA LEU A 3 -12.09 -1.23 -3.02
C LEU A 3 -12.09 -2.54 -3.81
N ASP A 4 -12.47 -2.49 -5.08
CA ASP A 4 -12.33 -3.63 -5.97
C ASP A 4 -10.86 -4.09 -5.89
N ARG A 5 -10.63 -5.37 -5.53
CA ARG A 5 -9.27 -5.90 -5.36
C ARG A 5 -8.57 -6.09 -6.71
N ILE A 6 -8.27 -4.98 -7.37
CA ILE A 6 -7.70 -4.89 -8.73
C ILE A 6 -6.41 -5.71 -8.83
N TYR A 7 -5.65 -5.77 -7.73
CA TYR A 7 -4.34 -6.43 -7.67
C TYR A 7 -4.37 -7.89 -7.19
N ARG A 8 -5.54 -8.43 -6.82
CA ARG A 8 -5.66 -9.80 -6.27
C ARG A 8 -5.12 -10.89 -7.20
N LYS A 9 -5.27 -10.69 -8.52
CA LYS A 9 -4.84 -11.66 -9.54
C LYS A 9 -3.35 -11.61 -9.86
N LEU A 10 -2.62 -10.60 -9.34
CA LEU A 10 -1.20 -10.46 -9.60
C LEU A 10 -0.39 -11.41 -8.71
N GLY A 11 0.61 -12.06 -9.30
CA GLY A 11 1.65 -12.76 -8.53
C GLY A 11 2.38 -11.81 -7.58
N TRP A 12 3.20 -12.33 -6.68
CA TRP A 12 3.97 -11.48 -5.77
C TRP A 12 4.92 -10.53 -6.52
N TRP A 13 5.66 -11.06 -7.50
CA TRP A 13 6.60 -10.26 -8.30
C TRP A 13 5.88 -9.26 -9.20
N ASP A 14 4.83 -9.68 -9.91
CA ASP A 14 4.02 -8.77 -10.74
C ASP A 14 3.39 -7.64 -9.92
N PHE A 15 3.04 -7.91 -8.66
CA PHE A 15 2.52 -6.91 -7.75
C PHE A 15 3.57 -5.87 -7.36
N LEU A 16 4.80 -6.30 -7.05
CA LEU A 16 5.91 -5.39 -6.76
C LEU A 16 6.27 -4.54 -8.00
N ASP A 17 6.36 -5.15 -9.17
CA ASP A 17 6.61 -4.44 -10.43
C ASP A 17 5.50 -3.40 -10.71
N ARG A 18 4.25 -3.75 -10.39
CA ARG A 18 3.11 -2.83 -10.51
C ARG A 18 3.21 -1.65 -9.56
N ILE A 19 3.63 -1.86 -8.31
CA ILE A 19 3.90 -0.78 -7.35
C ILE A 19 4.94 0.19 -7.93
N GLU A 20 6.07 -0.33 -8.40
CA GLU A 20 7.12 0.52 -8.96
C GLU A 20 6.65 1.31 -10.19
N PHE A 21 5.88 0.66 -11.07
CA PHE A 21 5.34 1.29 -12.26
C PHE A 21 4.35 2.42 -11.94
N GLU A 22 3.33 2.15 -11.13
CA GLU A 22 2.28 3.12 -10.82
C GLU A 22 2.80 4.28 -9.97
N LEU A 23 3.74 4.03 -9.06
CA LEU A 23 4.33 5.08 -8.24
C LEU A 23 5.30 5.99 -9.00
N LYS A 24 5.71 5.62 -10.22
CA LYS A 24 6.60 6.43 -11.06
C LYS A 24 5.88 7.61 -11.71
N GLU A 25 4.58 7.49 -11.98
CA GLU A 25 3.79 8.47 -12.74
C GLU A 25 2.92 9.36 -11.86
N SER A 26 3.53 10.17 -10.97
CA SER A 26 2.84 11.10 -10.06
C SER A 26 1.54 10.51 -9.47
N PRO A 27 1.65 9.38 -8.73
CA PRO A 27 0.51 8.61 -8.25
C PRO A 27 -0.44 9.46 -7.41
N ASP A 28 -1.73 9.22 -7.57
CA ASP A 28 -2.76 9.76 -6.68
C ASP A 28 -2.74 9.05 -5.32
N LYS A 29 -3.28 9.69 -4.27
CA LYS A 29 -3.38 9.12 -2.92
C LYS A 29 -4.09 7.76 -2.90
N SER A 30 -5.11 7.60 -3.75
CA SER A 30 -5.87 6.37 -3.89
C SER A 30 -5.00 5.17 -4.31
N VAL A 31 -3.95 5.40 -5.11
CA VAL A 31 -3.01 4.36 -5.54
C VAL A 31 -2.25 3.78 -4.35
N TYR A 32 -1.78 4.64 -3.44
CA TYR A 32 -1.08 4.19 -2.22
C TYR A 32 -2.00 3.38 -1.30
N ILE A 33 -3.23 3.88 -1.09
CA ILE A 33 -4.24 3.20 -0.27
C ILE A 33 -4.57 1.83 -0.86
N ASN A 34 -4.76 1.72 -2.17
CA ASN A 34 -5.06 0.46 -2.84
C ASN A 34 -3.95 -0.58 -2.68
N PHE A 35 -2.68 -0.17 -2.80
CA PHE A 35 -1.55 -1.09 -2.60
C PHE A 35 -1.41 -1.53 -1.14
N LEU A 36 -1.60 -0.61 -0.18
CA LEU A 36 -1.60 -0.96 1.24
C LEU A 36 -2.76 -1.91 1.59
N ASP A 37 -3.96 -1.66 1.06
CA ASP A 37 -5.10 -2.56 1.29
C ASP A 37 -4.86 -3.95 0.70
N GLU A 38 -4.28 -4.05 -0.49
CA GLU A 38 -3.92 -5.36 -1.06
C GLU A 38 -2.85 -6.07 -0.23
N LEU A 39 -1.84 -5.36 0.30
CA LEU A 39 -0.86 -5.93 1.22
C LEU A 39 -1.51 -6.45 2.51
N ARG A 40 -2.47 -5.71 3.06
CA ARG A 40 -3.29 -6.15 4.20
C ARG A 40 -4.06 -7.42 3.86
N MET A 41 -4.74 -7.45 2.72
CA MET A 41 -5.49 -8.63 2.27
C MET A 41 -4.58 -9.84 2.09
N ARG A 42 -3.39 -9.67 1.51
CA ARG A 42 -2.38 -10.74 1.38
C ARG A 42 -1.87 -11.23 2.72
N ARG A 43 -1.76 -10.36 3.74
CA ARG A 43 -1.46 -10.79 5.12
C ARG A 43 -2.59 -11.64 5.68
N LEU A 44 -3.84 -11.21 5.54
CA LEU A 44 -5.01 -11.94 6.03
C LEU A 44 -5.16 -13.32 5.35
N GLU A 45 -4.79 -13.41 4.07
CA GLU A 45 -4.81 -14.66 3.30
C GLU A 45 -3.55 -15.53 3.54
N SER A 46 -2.50 -14.98 4.16
CA SER A 46 -1.26 -15.70 4.43
C SER A 46 -1.39 -16.62 5.65
N VAL A 47 -1.06 -17.90 5.45
CA VAL A 47 -1.08 -18.92 6.51
C VAL A 47 0.28 -19.04 7.24
N SER A 48 1.34 -18.39 6.72
CA SER A 48 2.70 -18.52 7.27
C SER A 48 3.30 -17.19 7.72
N GLU A 49 3.99 -17.21 8.86
CA GLU A 49 4.67 -16.07 9.45
C GLU A 49 5.79 -15.51 8.55
N GLY A 50 6.50 -16.39 7.84
CA GLY A 50 7.54 -16.01 6.88
C GLY A 50 7.02 -15.27 5.65
N ALA A 51 5.78 -15.53 5.23
CA ALA A 51 5.13 -14.76 4.17
C ALA A 51 4.70 -13.38 4.68
N THR A 52 4.22 -13.28 5.93
CA THR A 52 3.90 -11.99 6.58
C THR A 52 5.11 -11.07 6.68
N TYR A 53 6.30 -11.61 7.00
CA TYR A 53 7.53 -10.82 7.09
C TYR A 53 7.88 -10.11 5.77
N LYS A 54 7.62 -10.77 4.62
CA LYS A 54 7.89 -10.22 3.28
C LYS A 54 6.96 -9.05 2.90
N LEU A 55 5.82 -8.92 3.56
CA LEU A 55 4.85 -7.83 3.31
C LEU A 55 5.23 -6.54 4.04
N ARG A 56 5.95 -6.64 5.16
CA ARG A 56 6.32 -5.50 6.01
C ARG A 56 7.21 -4.49 5.28
N ALA A 57 8.23 -4.96 4.57
CA ALA A 57 9.17 -4.06 3.90
C ALA A 57 8.49 -3.23 2.79
N PRO A 58 7.72 -3.83 1.87
CA PRO A 58 6.94 -3.06 0.89
C PRO A 58 5.89 -2.14 1.50
N ALA A 59 5.23 -2.55 2.60
CA ALA A 59 4.24 -1.71 3.28
C ALA A 59 4.85 -0.44 3.89
N ASN A 60 6.01 -0.58 4.56
CA ASN A 60 6.72 0.57 5.10
C ASN A 60 7.23 1.49 3.98
N ASP A 61 7.81 0.94 2.91
CA ASP A 61 8.28 1.72 1.77
C ASP A 61 7.14 2.50 1.09
N LEU A 62 5.96 1.89 0.92
CA LEU A 62 4.77 2.57 0.42
C LEU A 62 4.34 3.73 1.30
N PHE A 63 4.30 3.52 2.62
CA PHE A 63 3.90 4.56 3.56
C PHE A 63 4.93 5.70 3.62
N ASP A 64 6.23 5.38 3.61
CA ASP A 64 7.30 6.38 3.57
C ASP A 64 7.21 7.24 2.30
N LYS A 65 6.94 6.61 1.14
CA LYS A 65 6.72 7.33 -0.13
C LYS A 65 5.48 8.22 -0.07
N PHE A 66 4.38 7.75 0.53
CA PHE A 66 3.17 8.54 0.75
C PHE A 66 3.46 9.77 1.63
N GLN A 67 4.13 9.58 2.77
CA GLN A 67 4.51 10.68 3.66
C GLN A 67 5.46 11.68 2.99
N LYS A 68 6.42 11.19 2.22
CA LYS A 68 7.32 12.04 1.43
C LYS A 68 6.56 12.84 0.37
N ARG A 69 5.53 12.28 -0.25
CA ARG A 69 4.70 13.02 -1.20
C ARG A 69 3.88 14.09 -0.49
N LEU A 70 3.24 13.76 0.62
CA LEU A 70 2.47 14.70 1.44
C LEU A 70 3.33 15.86 1.98
N SER A 71 4.58 15.61 2.33
CA SER A 71 5.49 16.68 2.80
C SER A 71 5.93 17.62 1.67
N LEU A 72 5.97 17.14 0.42
CA LEU A 72 6.24 17.96 -0.77
C LEU A 72 4.98 18.69 -1.27
N ASP A 73 3.81 18.11 -1.08
CA ASP A 73 2.52 18.65 -1.48
C ASP A 73 1.48 18.40 -0.38
N SER A 74 1.25 19.40 0.47
CA SER A 74 0.27 19.31 1.56
C SER A 74 -1.18 19.19 1.11
N THR A 75 -1.48 19.42 -0.18
CA THR A 75 -2.81 19.25 -0.76
C THR A 75 -3.03 17.86 -1.35
N PHE A 76 -1.97 17.04 -1.38
CA PHE A 76 -1.99 15.69 -1.93
C PHE A 76 -3.01 14.77 -1.25
N ALA A 77 -3.13 14.85 0.07
CA ALA A 77 -4.00 13.99 0.86
C ALA A 77 -4.49 14.73 2.12
N ASP A 78 -5.68 14.38 2.60
CA ASP A 78 -6.25 14.94 3.81
C ASP A 78 -5.97 14.06 5.05
N GLU A 79 -6.44 14.49 6.21
CA GLU A 79 -6.24 13.78 7.47
C GLU A 79 -6.91 12.39 7.48
N ALA A 80 -8.02 12.22 6.78
CA ALA A 80 -8.71 10.93 6.68
C ALA A 80 -7.89 9.94 5.84
N ASP A 81 -7.32 10.39 4.71
CA ASP A 81 -6.44 9.58 3.88
C ASP A 81 -5.18 9.13 4.66
N VAL A 82 -4.56 10.05 5.42
CA VAL A 82 -3.39 9.74 6.25
C VAL A 82 -3.73 8.71 7.33
N LYS A 83 -4.90 8.87 7.96
CA LYS A 83 -5.38 7.94 8.98
C LYS A 83 -5.62 6.56 8.39
N GLU A 84 -6.25 6.47 7.22
CA GLU A 84 -6.51 5.21 6.52
C GLU A 84 -5.19 4.50 6.18
N CYS A 85 -4.22 5.20 5.57
CA CYS A 85 -2.89 4.63 5.30
C CYS A 85 -2.21 4.08 6.57
N ARG A 86 -2.35 4.78 7.71
CA ARG A 86 -1.77 4.35 8.99
C ARG A 86 -2.47 3.12 9.56
N GLU A 87 -3.80 3.06 9.48
CA GLU A 87 -4.58 1.89 9.92
C GLU A 87 -4.25 0.66 9.08
N LEU A 88 -4.18 0.81 7.75
CA LEU A 88 -3.76 -0.26 6.85
C LEU A 88 -2.33 -0.74 7.15
N LEU A 89 -1.40 0.18 7.41
CA LEU A 89 -0.03 -0.18 7.78
C LEU A 89 0.01 -0.97 9.11
N ALA A 90 -0.73 -0.53 10.12
CA ALA A 90 -0.82 -1.22 11.40
C ALA A 90 -1.40 -2.64 11.25
N ASP A 91 -2.38 -2.80 10.35
CA ASP A 91 -2.95 -4.09 9.99
C ASP A 91 -2.00 -4.97 9.17
N ILE A 92 -0.83 -4.49 8.71
CA ILE A 92 0.18 -5.30 8.00
C ILE A 92 1.37 -5.68 8.89
N ILE A 93 1.76 -4.79 9.82
CA ILE A 93 2.97 -4.99 10.64
C ILE A 93 2.68 -5.81 11.90
#